data_AF-A0A3M9YW26-F1
#
_entry.id   AF-A0A3M9YW26-F1
#
_cell.length_a   1.000
_cell.length_b   1.000
_cell.length_c   1.000
_cell.angle_alpha   90.00
_cell.angle_beta   90.00
_cell.angle_gamma   90.00
#
_symmetry.space_group_name_H-M   'P 1'
#
loop_
_entity.id
_entity.type
_entity.pdbx_description
1 polymer ?
#
loop_
_entity_poly.entity_id
_entity_poly.type
_entity_poly.pdbx_seq_one_letter_code
_entity_poly.pdbx_strand_id
1 'polypeptide(L)' 'MAEIPTGGQMLWKREGEERVLHLRHNDSEPWRPYEDFPQYALPDPDGFSKGIATFLALLKKDWIAVQS' A
#
# COMPACT_ATOMS: atom_id res chain seq x y z
N MET A 1 11.30 -11.06 14.52
CA MET A 1 11.13 -9.75 13.87
C MET A 1 10.39 -10.02 12.57
N ALA A 2 9.23 -9.41 12.34
CA ALA A 2 8.48 -9.66 11.11
C ALA A 2 9.25 -9.02 9.95
N GLU A 3 10.00 -9.84 9.24
CA GLU A 3 10.73 -9.47 8.04
C GLU A 3 9.67 -9.15 6.99
N ILE A 4 9.41 -7.86 6.83
CA ILE A 4 8.61 -7.36 5.72
C ILE A 4 9.38 -7.78 4.46
N PRO A 5 8.85 -8.68 3.62
CA PRO A 5 9.59 -9.12 2.46
C PRO A 5 9.92 -7.89 1.61
N THR A 6 11.21 -7.65 1.39
CA THR A 6 11.71 -6.72 0.39
C THR A 6 11.22 -7.20 -0.97
N GLY A 7 10.26 -6.50 -1.57
CA GLY A 7 9.75 -6.82 -2.92
C GLY A 7 8.24 -7.04 -3.06
N GLY A 8 7.40 -6.26 -2.36
CA GLY A 8 5.95 -6.25 -2.62
C GLY A 8 5.54 -5.25 -3.71
N GLN A 9 4.28 -5.32 -4.14
CA GLN A 9 3.69 -4.39 -5.08
C GLN A 9 2.56 -3.60 -4.41
N MET A 10 2.43 -2.35 -4.81
CA MET A 10 1.39 -1.44 -4.33
C MET A 10 0.64 -0.83 -5.50
N LEU A 11 -0.67 -0.72 -5.40
CA LEU A 11 -1.55 -0.25 -6.47
C LEU A 11 -2.53 0.77 -5.89
N TRP A 12 -2.60 1.94 -6.52
CA TRP A 12 -3.66 2.90 -6.21
C TRP A 12 -4.90 2.56 -7.00
N LYS A 13 -5.92 2.04 -6.32
CA LYS A 13 -7.21 1.72 -6.93
C LYS A 13 -8.21 2.82 -6.61
N ARG A 14 -8.93 3.31 -7.63
CA ARG A 14 -10.09 4.19 -7.40
C ARG A 14 -11.27 3.34 -6.97
N GLU A 15 -11.78 3.58 -5.77
CA GLU A 15 -13.01 2.98 -5.27
C GLU A 15 -14.02 4.11 -5.01
N GLY A 16 -14.87 4.36 -6.00
CA GLY A 16 -15.77 5.51 -6.00
C GLY A 16 -15.02 6.83 -6.20
N GLU A 17 -15.15 7.74 -5.24
CA GLU A 17 -14.55 9.07 -5.26
C GLU A 17 -13.16 9.13 -4.61
N GLU A 18 -12.80 8.10 -3.84
CA GLU A 18 -11.51 8.02 -3.14
C GLU A 18 -10.54 7.06 -3.85
N ARG A 19 -9.23 7.34 -3.69
CA ARG A 19 -8.18 6.38 -4.06
C ARG A 19 -7.75 5.64 -2.82
N VAL A 20 -7.83 4.31 -2.89
CA VAL A 20 -7.45 3.40 -1.81
C VAL A 20 -6.18 2.67 -2.22
N LEU A 21 -5.17 2.72 -1.36
CA LEU A 21 -3.94 1.97 -1.55
C LEU A 21 -4.20 0.47 -1.35
N HIS A 22 -3.88 -0.32 -2.36
CA HIS A 22 -3.90 -1.78 -2.27
C HIS A 22 -2.47 -2.32 -2.30
N LEU A 23 -2.22 -3.36 -1.52
CA LEU A 23 -0.93 -4.01 -1.34
C LEU A 23 -1.05 -5.49 -1.67
N ARG A 24 0.02 -6.05 -2.24
CA ARG A 24 0.22 -7.50 -2.39
C ARG A 24 1.71 -7.83 -2.26
N HIS A 25 2.04 -8.99 -1.70
CA HIS A 25 3.45 -9.42 -1.61
C HIS A 25 3.88 -10.13 -2.88
N ASN A 26 3.01 -10.93 -3.48
CA ASN A 26 3.27 -11.64 -4.74
C ASN A 26 2.26 -11.26 -5.82
N ASP A 27 2.66 -11.37 -7.09
CA ASP A 27 1.77 -11.14 -8.23
C ASP A 27 0.59 -12.14 -8.25
N SER A 28 0.80 -13.34 -7.73
CA SER A 28 -0.23 -14.38 -7.59
C SER A 28 -1.27 -14.08 -6.51
N GLU A 29 -1.00 -13.13 -5.60
CA GLU A 29 -1.94 -12.76 -4.55
C GLU A 29 -2.91 -11.69 -5.03
N PRO A 30 -4.18 -11.74 -4.57
CA PRO A 30 -5.13 -10.69 -4.86
C PRO A 30 -4.70 -9.37 -4.21
N TRP A 31 -4.99 -8.26 -4.88
CA TRP A 31 -4.85 -6.93 -4.31
C TRP A 31 -5.74 -6.79 -3.08
N ARG A 32 -5.15 -6.46 -1.94
CA ARG A 32 -5.88 -6.19 -0.69
C ARG A 32 -5.68 -4.76 -0.24
N PRO A 33 -6.68 -4.13 0.39
CA PRO A 33 -6.51 -2.78 0.91
C PRO A 33 -5.38 -2.73 1.95
N TYR A 34 -4.66 -1.61 2.00
CA TYR A 34 -3.56 -1.42 2.96
C TYR A 34 -4.00 -1.56 4.42
N GLU A 35 -5.30 -1.33 4.70
CA GLU A 35 -5.94 -1.53 6.00
C GLU A 35 -5.89 -2.98 6.50
N ASP A 36 -5.87 -3.96 5.59
CA ASP A 36 -5.69 -5.40 5.94
C ASP A 36 -4.27 -5.69 6.45
N PHE A 37 -3.33 -4.75 6.25
CA PHE A 37 -1.95 -4.85 6.69
C PHE A 37 -1.60 -3.76 7.71
N PRO A 38 -2.08 -3.86 8.96
CA PRO A 38 -1.77 -2.88 10.01
C PRO A 38 -0.27 -2.78 10.33
N GLN A 39 0.51 -3.80 9.95
CA GLN A 39 1.98 -3.78 10.03
C GLN A 39 2.66 -2.78 9.06
N TYR A 40 1.97 -2.38 8.00
CA TYR A 40 2.41 -1.36 7.04
C TYR A 40 1.62 -0.07 7.17
N ALA A 41 0.37 -0.17 7.65
CA ALA A 41 -0.53 0.96 7.79
C ALA A 41 0.08 2.04 8.69
N LEU A 42 0.36 3.19 8.10
CA LEU A 42 0.78 4.38 8.81
C LEU A 42 -0.37 5.38 8.88
N PRO A 43 -0.45 6.17 9.96
CA PRO A 43 -1.45 7.22 10.08
C PRO A 43 -1.23 8.24 8.96
N ASP A 44 -2.26 8.43 8.15
CA ASP A 44 -2.24 9.38 7.05
C ASP A 44 -2.35 10.82 7.57
N PRO A 45 -1.61 11.78 7.00
CA PRO A 45 -1.76 13.19 7.34
C PRO A 45 -3.10 13.75 6.84
N ASP A 46 -3.71 14.63 7.64
CA ASP A 46 -4.94 15.35 7.27
C ASP A 46 -4.80 16.09 5.93
N GLY A 47 -5.74 15.84 5.02
CA GLY A 47 -5.79 16.48 3.70
C GLY A 47 -5.19 15.67 2.54
N PHE A 48 -4.67 14.47 2.79
CA PHE A 48 -4.19 13.56 1.75
C PHE A 48 -5.06 12.31 1.56
N SER A 49 -4.86 11.59 0.46
CA SER A 49 -5.53 10.32 0.19
C SER A 49 -5.16 9.25 1.22
N LYS A 50 -6.15 8.46 1.62
CA LYS A 50 -5.98 7.32 2.54
C LYS A 50 -4.95 6.33 2.01
N GLY A 51 -3.90 6.09 2.80
CA GLY A 51 -2.77 5.24 2.48
C GLY A 51 -1.54 5.96 1.95
N ILE A 52 -1.53 7.30 1.82
CA ILE A 52 -0.35 8.03 1.30
C ILE A 52 0.89 7.82 2.17
N ALA A 53 0.73 7.78 3.49
CA ALA A 53 1.85 7.61 4.41
C ALA A 53 2.44 6.21 4.26
N THR A 54 1.55 5.21 4.18
CA THR A 54 1.88 3.81 3.92
C THR A 54 2.61 3.66 2.59
N PHE A 55 2.09 4.27 1.51
CA PHE A 55 2.70 4.27 0.18
C PHE A 55 4.14 4.78 0.22
N LEU A 56 4.37 5.95 0.82
CA LEU A 56 5.70 6.54 0.92
C LEU A 56 6.68 5.68 1.73
N ALA A 57 6.20 5.05 2.81
CA ALA A 57 7.03 4.17 3.63
C ALA A 57 7.39 2.87 2.91
N LEU A 58 6.46 2.30 2.15
CA LEU A 58 6.73 1.11 1.33
C LEU A 58 7.62 1.45 0.14
N LEU A 59 7.46 2.63 -0.46
CA LEU A 59 8.30 3.08 -1.58
C LEU A 59 9.77 3.21 -1.16
N LYS A 60 10.01 3.63 0.10
CA LYS A 60 11.35 3.62 0.72
C LYS A 60 11.91 2.22 0.99
N LYS A 61 11.09 1.18 0.94
CA LYS A 61 11.46 -0.23 1.14
C LYS A 61 11.53 -1.01 -0.18
N ASP A 62 11.76 -0.31 -1.29
CA ASP A 62 11.86 -0.89 -2.63
C ASP A 62 10.59 -1.65 -3.08
N TRP A 63 9.43 -1.29 -2.56
CA TRP A 63 8.18 -1.81 -3.10
C TRP A 63 7.83 -1.13 -4.44
N ILE A 64 7.22 -1.91 -5.33
CA ILE A 64 6.91 -1.46 -6.69
C ILE A 64 5.53 -0.83 -6.73
N ALA A 65 5.46 0.46 -7.05
CA ALA A 65 4.20 1.15 -7.34
C ALA A 65 3.71 0.80 -8.75
N VAL A 66 2.63 0.04 -8.83
CA VAL A 66 1.90 -0.27 -10.06
C VAL A 66 0.84 0.81 -10.25
N GLN A 67 0.71 1.31 -11.48
CA GLN A 67 -0.33 2.26 -11.85
C GLN A 67 -1.45 1.49 -12.55
N SER A 68 -2.72 1.64 -12.11
CA SER A 68 -3.90 1.12 -12.84
C SER A 68 -4.29 2.04 -13.98
#